data_AF-A0A6J4HLA8-F1
#
_entry.id   AF-A0A6J4HLA8-F1
#
_cell.length_a   1.000
_cell.length_b   1.000
_cell.length_c   1.000
_cell.angle_alpha   90.00
_cell.angle_beta   90.00
_cell.angle_gamma   90.00
#
_symmetry.space_group_name_H-M   'P 1'
#
loop_
_entity.id
_entity.type
_entity.pdbx_description
1 polymer ?
#
loop_
_entity_poly.entity_id
_entity_poly.type
_entity_poly.pdbx_seq_one_letter_code
_entity_poly.pdbx_strand_id
1 'polypeptide(L)'
;MKIKTLSFGSLDRESAYLVEPASENPGEVVFVRDAPAAKKGLNDKIRRSTRFAVLVMREEDKAEARKDFDTPLLFSVQEAKGLEYDNIVLVNFVSKNEKVFREMAEGITPADLAGDLAYSRPGREDKSLESYKFFVNSLYVAVTRAMRNLYVVESREKHELLALLGLTAFREKVDVQVQASTDEEWRLEARKLELQGKTEQADAIRKGILAQQVPDWEVLRPDGLEGLRQQALHGEQYNKKAKDRLFEYALLYDDSVPVAELAALRDKQRYAPAHSPVEAERKNLLRKRYQPYVMDNFREVSVKVKKYGTDFRDEYNLTPLLVAALTGAAKTAAWLTENGADKTAADSLGRTPLHLFLVQRFRSPALVADKQEAFYALLRTDSLSLRLGEHLIKIGAHKVEYLVANFLLATQMLLLQRKLQESGPWAGYVEAEDVERFLRGFPEAIVPDFRKERKYINALMARNEVDSKQPYNHKLWVRLRNGQYVLNPDLLVAAGGEWVPVYRLMNAEPASSAADPFKSLFWTRYGNTRQINQQIAAKKQAKSKS
;
A
#
# COMPACT_ATOMS: atom_id res chain seq x y z
N MET A 1 -27.32 -15.34 21.99
CA MET A 1 -28.20 -15.87 20.93
C MET A 1 -29.52 -16.39 21.47
N LYS A 2 -29.54 -17.37 22.39
CA LYS A 2 -30.79 -17.86 23.02
C LYS A 2 -31.69 -16.75 23.58
N ILE A 3 -31.11 -15.84 24.38
CA ILE A 3 -31.82 -14.68 24.96
C ILE A 3 -32.49 -13.85 23.85
N LYS A 4 -31.74 -13.42 22.83
CA LYS A 4 -32.27 -12.67 21.67
C LYS A 4 -33.51 -13.35 21.03
N THR A 5 -33.43 -14.66 20.80
CA THR A 5 -34.50 -15.40 20.13
C THR A 5 -35.72 -15.56 21.02
N LEU A 6 -35.56 -15.67 22.34
CA LEU A 6 -36.68 -15.67 23.28
C LEU A 6 -37.31 -14.29 23.40
N SER A 7 -36.51 -13.22 23.44
CA SER A 7 -37.00 -11.85 23.56
C SER A 7 -37.77 -11.39 22.32
N PHE A 8 -37.30 -11.75 21.11
CA PHE A 8 -37.82 -11.15 19.88
C PHE A 8 -38.04 -12.12 18.70
N GLY A 9 -37.74 -13.40 18.86
CA GLY A 9 -37.75 -14.36 17.75
C GLY A 9 -36.57 -14.20 16.78
N SER A 10 -36.69 -14.84 15.62
CA SER A 10 -35.73 -14.86 14.53
C SER A 10 -36.39 -14.44 13.23
N LEU A 11 -35.78 -13.51 12.50
CA LEU A 11 -36.27 -13.05 11.20
C LEU A 11 -36.03 -14.10 10.09
N ASP A 12 -34.90 -14.82 10.15
CA ASP A 12 -34.50 -15.85 9.19
C ASP A 12 -34.08 -17.16 9.87
N ARG A 13 -34.40 -18.29 9.24
CA ARG A 13 -34.01 -19.65 9.70
C ARG A 13 -32.49 -19.81 9.82
N GLU A 14 -31.73 -19.11 8.98
CA GLU A 14 -30.25 -19.14 8.98
C GLU A 14 -29.61 -18.43 10.18
N SER A 15 -30.35 -17.55 10.86
CA SER A 15 -29.85 -16.79 12.01
C SER A 15 -30.13 -17.45 13.37
N ALA A 16 -30.66 -18.67 13.36
CA ALA A 16 -31.06 -19.44 14.54
C ALA A 16 -30.03 -20.51 14.97
N TYR A 17 -28.82 -20.52 14.40
CA TYR A 17 -27.76 -21.45 14.79
C TYR A 17 -26.92 -20.91 15.96
N LEU A 18 -26.64 -21.76 16.93
CA LEU A 18 -25.60 -21.51 17.92
C LEU A 18 -24.25 -21.77 17.27
N VAL A 19 -23.31 -20.85 17.52
CA VAL A 19 -21.92 -21.06 17.12
C VAL A 19 -21.28 -21.94 18.18
N GLU A 20 -20.70 -23.05 17.75
CA GLU A 20 -19.87 -23.90 18.61
C GLU A 20 -18.42 -23.41 18.60
N PRO A 21 -17.72 -23.47 19.75
CA PRO A 21 -16.32 -23.09 19.80
C PRO A 21 -15.49 -24.02 18.91
N ALA A 22 -14.74 -23.43 17.96
CA ALA A 22 -13.85 -24.16 17.06
C ALA A 22 -12.46 -24.46 17.66
N SER A 23 -12.16 -23.93 18.85
CA SER A 23 -10.85 -24.03 19.51
C SER A 23 -10.85 -25.09 20.61
N GLU A 24 -9.81 -25.93 20.62
CA GLU A 24 -9.55 -26.90 21.69
C GLU A 24 -8.96 -26.24 22.96
N ASN A 25 -8.44 -25.01 22.85
CA ASN A 25 -7.83 -24.30 23.97
C ASN A 25 -8.91 -23.63 24.84
N PRO A 26 -8.97 -23.93 26.15
CA PRO A 26 -9.91 -23.28 27.05
C PRO A 26 -9.52 -21.81 27.26
N GLY A 27 -10.55 -20.98 27.30
CA GLY A 27 -10.48 -19.57 27.67
C GLY A 27 -11.40 -19.27 28.85
N GLU A 28 -11.32 -18.06 29.40
CA GLU A 28 -12.20 -17.63 30.49
C GLU A 28 -12.99 -16.36 30.15
N VAL A 29 -14.19 -16.27 30.74
CA VAL A 29 -14.97 -15.04 30.79
C VAL A 29 -14.89 -14.49 32.21
N VAL A 30 -14.36 -13.29 32.35
CA VAL A 30 -14.10 -12.66 33.64
C VAL A 30 -14.98 -11.44 33.80
N PHE A 31 -15.84 -11.46 34.82
CA PHE A 31 -16.69 -10.32 35.16
C PHE A 31 -15.97 -9.39 36.16
N VAL A 32 -15.78 -8.13 35.78
CA VAL A 32 -14.88 -7.18 36.44
C VAL A 32 -15.65 -5.94 36.85
N ARG A 33 -15.35 -5.45 38.07
CA ARG A 33 -15.91 -4.20 38.57
C ARG A 33 -15.33 -2.98 37.86
N ASP A 34 -16.20 -2.09 37.38
CA ASP A 34 -15.81 -0.74 36.99
C ASP A 34 -15.51 0.11 38.23
N ALA A 35 -14.38 -0.20 38.86
CA ALA A 35 -13.79 0.57 39.94
C ALA A 35 -12.40 1.07 39.49
N PRO A 36 -11.97 2.27 39.93
CA PRO A 36 -10.67 2.82 39.54
C PRO A 36 -9.49 1.86 39.77
N ALA A 37 -9.48 1.11 40.88
CA ALA A 37 -8.40 0.16 41.18
C ALA A 37 -8.39 -1.04 40.22
N ALA A 38 -9.55 -1.60 39.89
CA ALA A 38 -9.68 -2.73 38.99
C ALA A 38 -9.31 -2.34 37.55
N LYS A 39 -9.83 -1.20 37.06
CA LYS A 39 -9.47 -0.65 35.74
C LYS A 39 -7.99 -0.33 35.63
N LYS A 40 -7.40 0.31 36.65
CA LYS A 40 -5.97 0.59 36.67
C LYS A 40 -5.15 -0.69 36.64
N GLY A 41 -5.49 -1.69 37.46
CA GLY A 41 -4.81 -2.98 37.48
C GLY A 41 -4.91 -3.73 36.15
N LEU A 42 -6.05 -3.64 35.45
CA LEU A 42 -6.21 -4.20 34.11
C LEU A 42 -5.39 -3.42 33.09
N ASN A 43 -5.48 -2.09 33.08
CA ASN A 43 -4.74 -1.20 32.19
C ASN A 43 -3.23 -1.41 32.27
N ASP A 44 -2.67 -1.44 33.49
CA ASP A 44 -1.23 -1.61 33.72
C ASP A 44 -0.70 -2.91 33.09
N LYS A 45 -1.53 -3.95 33.02
CA LYS A 45 -1.19 -5.25 32.44
C LYS A 45 -1.37 -5.31 30.92
N ILE A 46 -2.31 -4.55 30.35
CA ILE A 46 -2.67 -4.66 28.93
C ILE A 46 -2.11 -3.54 28.04
N ARG A 47 -1.76 -2.37 28.59
CA ARG A 47 -1.39 -1.15 27.82
C ARG A 47 -0.21 -1.30 26.85
N ARG A 48 0.64 -2.31 27.06
CA ARG A 48 1.81 -2.61 26.20
C ARG A 48 1.68 -3.93 25.45
N SER A 49 0.47 -4.50 25.33
CA SER A 49 0.23 -5.76 24.64
C SER A 49 -0.60 -5.57 23.37
N THR A 50 -0.12 -6.12 22.25
CA THR A 50 -0.89 -6.22 21.00
C THR A 50 -1.96 -7.32 21.04
N ARG A 51 -1.97 -8.16 22.09
CA ARG A 51 -2.90 -9.29 22.26
C ARG A 51 -4.19 -8.91 22.98
N PHE A 52 -4.31 -7.65 23.42
CA PHE A 52 -5.48 -7.12 24.10
C PHE A 52 -6.06 -5.96 23.29
N ALA A 53 -7.37 -5.98 23.10
CA ALA A 53 -8.11 -4.83 22.62
C ALA A 53 -9.24 -4.46 23.59
N VAL A 54 -9.44 -3.16 23.75
CA VAL A 54 -10.53 -2.59 24.55
C VAL A 54 -11.62 -2.16 23.59
N LEU A 55 -12.84 -2.62 23.85
CA LEU A 55 -14.01 -2.31 23.05
C LEU A 55 -14.98 -1.49 23.89
N VAL A 56 -15.59 -0.51 23.23
CA VAL A 56 -16.74 0.24 23.71
C VAL A 56 -17.89 0.12 22.70
N MET A 57 -19.13 0.30 23.16
CA MET A 57 -20.28 0.07 22.28
C MET A 57 -20.34 1.07 21.13
N ARG A 58 -20.12 2.36 21.42
CA ARG A 58 -20.22 3.45 20.44
C ARG A 58 -18.96 4.28 20.39
N GLU A 59 -18.85 5.11 19.36
CA GLU A 59 -17.69 5.96 19.12
C GLU A 59 -17.49 7.00 20.22
N GLU A 60 -18.59 7.63 20.66
CA GLU A 60 -18.62 8.63 21.73
C GLU A 60 -18.11 8.10 23.08
N ASP A 61 -18.21 6.78 23.30
CA ASP A 61 -17.77 6.13 24.54
C ASP A 61 -16.23 6.01 24.63
N LYS A 62 -15.50 6.13 23.51
CA LYS A 62 -14.03 6.02 23.50
C LYS A 62 -13.39 7.09 24.39
N ALA A 63 -13.94 8.30 24.41
CA ALA A 63 -13.37 9.42 25.18
C ALA A 63 -13.36 9.15 26.69
N GLU A 64 -14.36 8.44 27.20
CA GLU A 64 -14.41 8.04 28.60
C GLU A 64 -13.46 6.87 28.87
N ALA A 65 -13.48 5.84 28.03
CA ALA A 65 -12.59 4.68 28.18
C ALA A 65 -11.10 5.07 28.11
N ARG A 66 -10.72 6.06 27.29
CA ARG A 66 -9.34 6.60 27.20
C ARG A 66 -8.83 7.17 28.52
N LYS A 67 -9.70 7.55 29.46
CA LYS A 67 -9.28 8.06 30.78
C LYS A 67 -8.72 6.93 31.66
N ASP A 68 -9.19 5.71 31.44
CA ASP A 68 -8.85 4.54 32.26
C ASP A 68 -7.90 3.57 31.53
N PHE A 69 -7.98 3.52 30.20
CA PHE A 69 -7.22 2.60 29.36
C PHE A 69 -6.28 3.36 28.42
N ASP A 70 -4.98 3.29 28.74
CA ASP A 70 -3.88 3.89 27.98
C ASP A 70 -3.35 2.89 26.93
N THR A 71 -4.23 2.44 26.04
CA THR A 71 -3.88 1.56 24.93
C THR A 71 -4.31 2.19 23.60
N PRO A 72 -3.48 2.08 22.54
CA PRO A 72 -3.92 2.48 21.21
C PRO A 72 -4.95 1.50 20.61
N LEU A 73 -5.08 0.30 21.16
CA LEU A 73 -6.03 -0.73 20.70
C LEU A 73 -7.41 -0.56 21.37
N LEU A 74 -7.95 0.64 21.27
CA LEU A 74 -9.30 1.00 21.73
C LEU A 74 -10.20 1.24 20.50
N PHE A 75 -11.31 0.50 20.44
CA PHE A 75 -12.21 0.50 19.30
C PHE A 75 -13.67 0.66 19.73
N SER A 76 -14.46 1.35 18.92
CA SER A 76 -15.92 1.12 18.94
C SER A 76 -16.24 -0.23 18.29
N VAL A 77 -17.41 -0.81 18.58
CA VAL A 77 -17.78 -2.11 17.97
C VAL A 77 -17.80 -2.07 16.44
N GLN A 78 -18.19 -0.93 15.87
CA GLN A 78 -18.18 -0.74 14.42
C GLN A 78 -16.74 -0.78 13.88
N GLU A 79 -15.79 -0.20 14.61
CA GLU A 79 -14.37 -0.25 14.27
C GLU A 79 -13.77 -1.65 14.45
N ALA A 80 -14.23 -2.42 15.44
CA ALA A 80 -13.70 -3.75 15.73
C ALA A 80 -14.12 -4.84 14.72
N LYS A 81 -15.02 -4.55 13.77
CA LYS A 81 -15.45 -5.52 12.75
C LYS A 81 -14.27 -5.98 11.88
N GLY A 82 -14.08 -7.29 11.78
CA GLY A 82 -12.98 -7.91 11.02
C GLY A 82 -11.65 -7.96 11.76
N LEU A 83 -11.60 -7.48 13.01
CA LEU A 83 -10.47 -7.64 13.92
C LEU A 83 -10.76 -8.76 14.91
N GLU A 84 -9.72 -9.45 15.37
CA GLU A 84 -9.80 -10.50 16.39
C GLU A 84 -8.53 -10.42 17.23
N TYR A 85 -8.68 -10.65 18.53
CA TYR A 85 -7.61 -10.61 19.52
C TYR A 85 -7.73 -11.76 20.49
N ASP A 86 -6.60 -12.22 21.03
CA ASP A 86 -6.58 -13.24 22.09
C ASP A 86 -7.47 -12.84 23.27
N ASN A 87 -7.45 -11.55 23.62
CA ASN A 87 -8.15 -11.03 24.77
C ASN A 87 -8.94 -9.76 24.42
N ILE A 88 -10.21 -9.72 24.81
CA ILE A 88 -11.08 -8.55 24.64
C ILE A 88 -11.53 -8.03 25.99
N VAL A 89 -11.48 -6.71 26.16
CA VAL A 89 -12.06 -6.01 27.31
C VAL A 89 -13.27 -5.23 26.83
N LEU A 90 -14.48 -5.62 27.26
CA LEU A 90 -15.71 -4.87 27.05
C LEU A 90 -15.90 -3.88 28.19
N VAL A 91 -16.12 -2.60 27.88
CA VAL A 91 -16.28 -1.56 28.90
C VAL A 91 -17.70 -1.01 28.86
N ASN A 92 -18.45 -1.26 29.94
CA ASN A 92 -19.79 -0.74 30.22
C ASN A 92 -20.80 -0.93 29.08
N PHE A 93 -20.82 -2.10 28.45
CA PHE A 93 -21.76 -2.38 27.36
C PHE A 93 -23.19 -2.42 27.89
N VAL A 94 -23.40 -3.12 29.01
CA VAL A 94 -24.73 -3.31 29.60
C VAL A 94 -25.11 -2.15 30.51
N SER A 95 -24.21 -1.71 31.39
CA SER A 95 -24.51 -0.69 32.41
C SER A 95 -24.89 0.66 31.81
N LYS A 96 -24.25 1.08 30.70
CA LYS A 96 -24.63 2.32 29.99
C LYS A 96 -25.97 2.22 29.25
N ASN A 97 -26.39 1.01 28.91
CA ASN A 97 -27.58 0.74 28.11
C ASN A 97 -28.59 -0.10 28.90
N GLU A 98 -28.62 0.11 30.22
CA GLU A 98 -29.34 -0.71 31.20
C GLU A 98 -30.82 -0.88 30.85
N LYS A 99 -31.51 0.21 30.50
CA LYS A 99 -32.94 0.17 30.15
C LYS A 99 -33.21 -0.81 29.00
N VAL A 100 -32.42 -0.72 27.94
CA VAL A 100 -32.56 -1.55 26.74
C VAL A 100 -32.32 -3.02 27.07
N PHE A 101 -31.26 -3.32 27.81
CA PHE A 101 -30.91 -4.70 28.12
C PHE A 101 -31.80 -5.32 29.19
N ARG A 102 -32.41 -4.52 30.07
CA ARG A 102 -33.43 -4.98 31.01
C ARG A 102 -34.72 -5.35 30.28
N GLU A 103 -35.21 -4.48 29.40
CA GLU A 103 -36.39 -4.76 28.56
C GLU A 103 -36.18 -6.03 27.73
N MET A 104 -34.96 -6.27 27.23
CA MET A 104 -34.64 -7.52 26.53
C MET A 104 -34.66 -8.75 27.43
N ALA A 105 -34.22 -8.65 28.68
CA ALA A 105 -34.15 -9.77 29.62
C ALA A 105 -35.47 -10.03 30.36
N GLU A 106 -36.47 -9.17 30.18
CA GLU A 106 -37.73 -9.24 30.89
C GLU A 106 -38.48 -10.55 30.59
N GLY A 107 -38.94 -11.22 31.64
CA GLY A 107 -39.68 -12.48 31.54
C GLY A 107 -38.84 -13.72 31.17
N ILE A 108 -37.53 -13.59 30.97
CA ILE A 108 -36.64 -14.72 30.65
C ILE A 108 -35.98 -15.24 31.93
N THR A 109 -36.07 -16.55 32.16
CA THR A 109 -35.42 -17.24 33.27
C THR A 109 -34.26 -18.13 32.79
N PRO A 110 -33.32 -18.51 33.67
CA PRO A 110 -32.27 -19.47 33.31
C PRO A 110 -32.79 -20.81 32.79
N ALA A 111 -33.98 -21.24 33.22
CA ALA A 111 -34.61 -22.47 32.76
C ALA A 111 -35.01 -22.39 31.27
N ASP A 112 -35.44 -21.22 30.80
CA ASP A 112 -35.81 -20.99 29.40
C ASP A 112 -34.60 -21.10 28.46
N LEU A 113 -33.39 -20.94 28.99
CA LEU A 113 -32.14 -21.04 28.24
C LEU A 113 -31.59 -22.48 28.14
N ALA A 114 -32.19 -23.44 28.86
CA ALA A 114 -31.72 -24.83 28.90
C ALA A 114 -32.06 -25.62 27.62
N GLY A 115 -33.15 -25.27 26.93
CA GLY A 115 -33.61 -25.94 25.71
C GLY A 115 -32.85 -25.55 24.42
N ASP A 116 -33.15 -26.26 23.33
CA ASP A 116 -32.66 -25.94 21.99
C ASP A 116 -33.34 -24.69 21.42
N LEU A 117 -32.65 -23.98 20.52
CA LEU A 117 -33.16 -22.79 19.87
C LEU A 117 -34.31 -23.14 18.92
N ALA A 118 -35.55 -22.92 19.37
CA ALA A 118 -36.73 -23.01 18.53
C ALA A 118 -36.90 -21.74 17.69
N TYR A 119 -37.05 -21.90 16.38
CA TYR A 119 -37.37 -20.79 15.47
C TYR A 119 -38.77 -20.25 15.79
N SER A 120 -38.86 -18.95 16.10
CA SER A 120 -40.11 -18.23 16.29
C SER A 120 -40.05 -16.91 15.50
N ARG A 121 -41.12 -16.53 14.81
CA ARG A 121 -41.15 -15.30 13.99
C ARG A 121 -41.99 -14.23 14.69
N PRO A 122 -41.47 -13.01 14.89
CA PRO A 122 -42.26 -11.93 15.49
C PRO A 122 -43.45 -11.54 14.60
N GLY A 123 -44.53 -11.06 15.21
CA GLY A 123 -45.72 -10.57 14.51
C GLY A 123 -45.42 -9.30 13.69
N ARG A 124 -46.17 -9.08 12.60
CA ARG A 124 -45.97 -7.97 11.63
C ARG A 124 -46.01 -6.55 12.23
N GLU A 125 -46.52 -6.39 13.44
CA GLU A 125 -46.70 -5.10 14.13
C GLU A 125 -45.58 -4.78 15.14
N ASP A 126 -44.70 -5.75 15.45
CA ASP A 126 -43.67 -5.58 16.47
C ASP A 126 -42.37 -5.00 15.87
N LYS A 127 -42.18 -3.68 16.06
CA LYS A 127 -40.97 -2.94 15.63
C LYS A 127 -39.85 -2.94 16.69
N SER A 128 -40.04 -3.59 17.84
CA SER A 128 -39.03 -3.64 18.92
C SER A 128 -37.68 -4.19 18.42
N LEU A 129 -37.72 -5.20 17.55
CA LEU A 129 -36.54 -5.81 16.95
C LEU A 129 -35.67 -4.83 16.18
N GLU A 130 -36.24 -3.87 15.45
CA GLU A 130 -35.45 -2.85 14.73
C GLU A 130 -34.74 -1.90 15.69
N SER A 131 -35.38 -1.54 16.80
CA SER A 131 -34.83 -0.66 17.84
C SER A 131 -33.69 -1.31 18.65
N TYR A 132 -33.77 -2.62 18.91
CA TYR A 132 -32.78 -3.34 19.73
C TYR A 132 -31.71 -4.08 18.92
N LYS A 133 -31.91 -4.24 17.60
CA LYS A 133 -30.98 -4.92 16.68
C LYS A 133 -29.57 -4.38 16.79
N PHE A 134 -29.41 -3.07 16.94
CA PHE A 134 -28.09 -2.46 17.14
C PHE A 134 -27.40 -3.02 18.39
N PHE A 135 -28.03 -2.96 19.56
CA PHE A 135 -27.41 -3.36 20.84
C PHE A 135 -27.06 -4.84 20.87
N VAL A 136 -27.98 -5.69 20.40
CA VAL A 136 -27.77 -7.14 20.38
C VAL A 136 -26.66 -7.52 19.41
N ASN A 137 -26.69 -6.96 18.19
CA ASN A 137 -25.64 -7.24 17.21
C ASN A 137 -24.29 -6.68 17.68
N SER A 138 -24.28 -5.51 18.33
CA SER A 138 -23.06 -4.91 18.85
C SER A 138 -22.44 -5.76 19.97
N LEU A 139 -23.25 -6.21 20.94
CA LEU A 139 -22.77 -7.11 21.99
C LEU A 139 -22.29 -8.45 21.41
N TYR A 140 -23.03 -9.03 20.47
CA TYR A 140 -22.65 -10.27 19.80
C TYR A 140 -21.34 -10.12 19.02
N VAL A 141 -21.21 -9.07 18.21
CA VAL A 141 -19.97 -8.78 17.46
C VAL A 141 -18.81 -8.61 18.42
N ALA A 142 -18.98 -7.82 19.50
CA ALA A 142 -17.93 -7.55 20.46
C ALA A 142 -17.43 -8.80 21.20
N VAL A 143 -18.35 -9.65 21.66
CA VAL A 143 -18.01 -10.94 22.31
C VAL A 143 -17.26 -11.86 21.34
N THR A 144 -17.71 -11.93 20.09
CA THR A 144 -17.06 -12.79 19.06
C THR A 144 -15.73 -12.25 18.55
N ARG A 145 -15.26 -11.07 19.02
CA ARG A 145 -13.90 -10.59 18.72
C ARG A 145 -12.83 -11.27 19.58
N ALA A 146 -13.25 -11.94 20.67
CA ALA A 146 -12.35 -12.62 21.60
C ALA A 146 -12.04 -14.03 21.09
N MET A 147 -10.76 -14.33 20.86
CA MET A 147 -10.32 -15.68 20.48
C MET A 147 -10.10 -16.59 21.70
N ARG A 148 -9.75 -16.02 22.87
CA ARG A 148 -9.47 -16.79 24.08
C ARG A 148 -10.20 -16.25 25.31
N ASN A 149 -9.90 -15.03 25.75
CA ASN A 149 -10.45 -14.50 27.00
C ASN A 149 -11.31 -13.26 26.78
N LEU A 150 -12.39 -13.16 27.57
CA LEU A 150 -13.30 -12.02 27.55
C LEU A 150 -13.39 -11.40 28.96
N TYR A 151 -13.00 -10.14 29.08
CA TYR A 151 -13.12 -9.36 30.30
C TYR A 151 -14.29 -8.40 30.15
N VAL A 152 -15.30 -8.53 31.01
CA VAL A 152 -16.52 -7.72 30.99
C VAL A 152 -16.46 -6.75 32.15
N VAL A 153 -16.11 -5.50 31.90
CA VAL A 153 -16.01 -4.43 32.89
C VAL A 153 -17.34 -3.67 32.93
N GLU A 154 -18.04 -3.73 34.06
CA GLU A 154 -19.35 -3.09 34.23
C GLU A 154 -19.44 -2.35 35.57
N SER A 155 -20.15 -1.22 35.59
CA SER A 155 -20.41 -0.45 36.82
C SER A 155 -21.57 -1.01 37.64
N ARG A 156 -22.52 -1.69 37.00
CA ARG A 156 -23.60 -2.42 37.66
C ARG A 156 -23.20 -3.88 37.89
N GLU A 157 -23.14 -4.27 39.16
CA GLU A 157 -22.90 -5.66 39.57
C GLU A 157 -24.11 -6.57 39.29
N LYS A 158 -25.32 -6.02 39.47
CA LYS A 158 -26.58 -6.77 39.34
C LYS A 158 -27.35 -6.26 38.14
N HIS A 159 -27.49 -7.11 37.13
CA HIS A 159 -28.33 -6.87 35.96
C HIS A 159 -28.86 -8.21 35.45
N GLU A 160 -30.13 -8.27 35.04
CA GLU A 160 -30.85 -9.48 34.65
C GLU A 160 -30.14 -10.20 33.49
N LEU A 161 -29.77 -9.45 32.44
CA LEU A 161 -28.97 -9.96 31.33
C LEU A 161 -27.63 -10.58 31.77
N LEU A 162 -26.88 -9.94 32.68
CA LEU A 162 -25.57 -10.46 33.12
C LEU A 162 -25.75 -11.76 33.91
N ALA A 163 -26.79 -11.85 34.74
CA ALA A 163 -27.16 -13.08 35.43
C ALA A 163 -27.54 -14.21 34.45
N LEU A 164 -28.32 -13.90 33.41
CA LEU A 164 -28.68 -14.86 32.36
C LEU A 164 -27.46 -15.33 31.54
N LEU A 165 -26.41 -14.52 31.44
CA LEU A 165 -25.13 -14.88 30.82
C LEU A 165 -24.17 -15.62 31.78
N GLY A 166 -24.58 -15.88 33.02
CA GLY A 166 -23.73 -16.53 34.03
C GLY A 166 -22.65 -15.62 34.64
N LEU A 167 -22.71 -14.31 34.38
CA LEU A 167 -21.77 -13.31 34.89
C LEU A 167 -22.23 -12.81 36.26
N THR A 168 -22.16 -13.67 37.27
CA THR A 168 -22.60 -13.37 38.65
C THR A 168 -21.43 -13.17 39.62
N ALA A 169 -20.23 -13.66 39.28
CA ALA A 169 -19.05 -13.58 40.12
C ALA A 169 -18.22 -12.32 39.79
N PHE A 170 -18.59 -11.20 40.40
CA PHE A 170 -17.96 -9.91 40.19
C PHE A 170 -16.58 -9.83 40.87
N ARG A 171 -15.51 -9.71 40.09
CA ARG A 171 -14.13 -9.67 40.61
C ARG A 171 -13.64 -8.23 40.76
N GLU A 172 -13.08 -7.92 41.93
CA GLU A 172 -12.40 -6.64 42.18
C GLU A 172 -10.94 -6.64 41.73
N LYS A 173 -10.32 -7.82 41.62
CA LYS A 173 -8.94 -7.99 41.13
C LYS A 173 -8.92 -9.02 40.01
N VAL A 174 -8.22 -8.69 38.94
CA VAL A 174 -8.08 -9.54 37.75
C VAL A 174 -6.65 -10.04 37.64
N ASP A 175 -6.48 -11.35 37.65
CA ASP A 175 -5.18 -11.95 37.43
C ASP A 175 -4.91 -12.18 35.94
N VAL A 176 -4.59 -11.09 35.23
CA VAL A 176 -4.10 -11.19 33.85
C VAL A 176 -2.59 -11.46 33.86
N GLN A 177 -2.13 -12.42 33.05
CA GLN A 177 -0.69 -12.59 32.79
C GLN A 177 -0.19 -11.44 31.92
N VAL A 178 0.82 -10.71 32.42
CA VAL A 178 1.42 -9.61 31.67
C VAL A 178 2.18 -10.17 30.47
N GLN A 179 1.80 -9.72 29.28
CA GLN A 179 2.50 -10.06 28.05
C GLN A 179 2.78 -8.79 27.26
N ALA A 180 3.88 -8.13 27.63
CA ALA A 180 4.37 -6.97 26.88
C ALA A 180 4.80 -7.41 25.48
N SER A 181 4.30 -6.69 24.48
CA SER A 181 4.66 -6.91 23.09
C SER A 181 5.91 -6.12 22.74
N THR A 182 6.72 -6.71 21.87
CA THR A 182 7.93 -6.12 21.32
C THR A 182 7.59 -4.98 20.36
N ASP A 183 8.57 -4.09 20.09
CA ASP A 183 8.43 -3.04 19.08
C ASP A 183 8.09 -3.61 17.68
N GLU A 184 8.57 -4.81 17.38
CA GLU A 184 8.29 -5.50 16.12
C GLU A 184 6.83 -5.94 16.03
N GLU A 185 6.30 -6.57 17.07
CA GLU A 185 4.87 -6.92 17.15
C GLU A 185 3.99 -5.67 17.04
N TRP A 186 4.38 -4.56 17.68
CA TRP A 186 3.66 -3.29 17.56
C TRP A 186 3.69 -2.69 16.15
N ARG A 187 4.81 -2.81 15.41
CA ARG A 187 4.87 -2.38 14.00
C ARG A 187 3.96 -3.21 13.11
N LEU A 188 3.99 -4.53 13.28
CA LEU A 188 3.13 -5.45 12.53
C LEU A 188 1.65 -5.16 12.81
N GLU A 189 1.29 -4.91 14.06
CA GLU A 189 -0.08 -4.55 14.43
C GLU A 189 -0.51 -3.20 13.85
N ALA A 190 0.34 -2.16 13.93
CA ALA A 190 0.05 -0.87 13.31
C ALA A 190 -0.19 -1.00 11.80
N ARG A 191 0.60 -1.84 11.11
CA ARG A 191 0.41 -2.09 9.68
C ARG A 191 -0.87 -2.86 9.38
N LYS A 192 -1.17 -3.91 10.14
CA LYS A 192 -2.44 -4.67 10.03
C LYS A 192 -3.63 -3.72 10.13
N LEU A 193 -3.59 -2.82 11.10
CA LEU A 193 -4.64 -1.82 11.34
C LEU A 193 -4.77 -0.83 10.17
N GLU A 194 -3.65 -0.30 9.66
CA GLU A 194 -3.65 0.60 8.50
C GLU A 194 -4.23 -0.07 7.24
N LEU A 195 -3.86 -1.32 6.96
CA LEU A 195 -4.40 -2.09 5.82
C LEU A 195 -5.91 -2.33 5.92
N GLN A 196 -6.47 -2.32 7.13
CA GLN A 196 -7.91 -2.41 7.39
C GLN A 196 -8.59 -1.03 7.52
N GLY A 197 -7.86 0.06 7.26
CA GLY A 197 -8.37 1.43 7.33
C GLY A 197 -8.48 2.00 8.74
N LYS A 198 -7.84 1.39 9.75
CA LYS A 198 -7.83 1.82 11.16
C LYS A 198 -6.67 2.78 11.44
N THR A 199 -6.67 3.90 10.73
CA THR A 199 -5.55 4.86 10.73
C THR A 199 -5.34 5.54 12.08
N GLU A 200 -6.43 5.81 12.84
CA GLU A 200 -6.34 6.40 14.19
C GLU A 200 -5.46 5.55 15.12
N GLN A 201 -5.74 4.24 15.21
CA GLN A 201 -5.04 3.32 16.09
C GLN A 201 -3.61 3.05 15.59
N ALA A 202 -3.43 2.90 14.27
CA ALA A 202 -2.10 2.74 13.66
C ALA A 202 -1.18 3.94 13.98
N ASP A 203 -1.70 5.17 13.86
CA ASP A 203 -0.94 6.39 14.16
C ASP A 203 -0.67 6.55 15.66
N ALA A 204 -1.63 6.16 16.51
CA ALA A 204 -1.44 6.14 17.97
C ALA A 204 -0.31 5.18 18.38
N ILE A 205 -0.22 3.99 17.76
CA ILE A 205 0.91 3.06 17.99
C ILE A 205 2.23 3.71 17.56
N ARG A 206 2.28 4.27 16.35
CA ARG A 206 3.50 4.87 15.80
C ARG A 206 4.02 6.02 16.66
N LYS A 207 3.15 6.93 17.09
CA LYS A 207 3.52 8.11 17.89
C LYS A 207 3.75 7.78 19.36
N GLY A 208 2.86 7.00 19.98
CA GLY A 208 2.87 6.77 21.43
C GLY A 208 3.75 5.61 21.87
N ILE A 209 3.62 4.46 21.20
CA ILE A 209 4.35 3.23 21.59
C ILE A 209 5.74 3.21 20.96
N LEU A 210 5.82 3.39 19.65
CA LEU A 210 7.05 3.30 18.88
C LEU A 210 7.88 4.59 18.90
N ALA A 211 7.31 5.69 19.41
CA ALA A 211 7.94 7.01 19.49
C ALA A 211 8.57 7.46 18.15
N GLN A 212 7.93 7.13 17.02
CA GLN A 212 8.39 7.51 15.70
C GLN A 212 8.34 9.03 15.54
N GLN A 213 9.40 9.56 14.95
CA GLN A 213 9.57 10.97 14.69
C GLN A 213 9.25 11.26 13.23
N VAL A 214 8.73 12.46 12.97
CA VAL A 214 8.67 12.98 11.61
C VAL A 214 10.08 13.45 11.23
N PRO A 215 10.59 13.10 10.05
CA PRO A 215 11.86 13.65 9.57
C PRO A 215 11.87 15.18 9.60
N ASP A 216 13.02 15.75 9.98
CA ASP A 216 13.25 17.19 10.09
C ASP A 216 13.66 17.85 8.76
N TRP A 217 13.78 17.05 7.69
CA TRP A 217 14.08 17.54 6.36
C TRP A 217 12.83 17.70 5.49
N GLU A 218 12.91 18.66 4.57
CA GLU A 218 11.88 18.90 3.58
C GLU A 218 12.00 17.90 2.42
N VAL A 219 10.92 17.20 2.11
CA VAL A 219 10.84 16.28 0.96
C VAL A 219 10.60 17.09 -0.31
N LEU A 220 11.47 16.93 -1.32
CA LEU A 220 11.33 17.60 -2.61
C LEU A 220 10.17 17.01 -3.41
N ARG A 221 9.05 17.71 -3.39
CA ARG A 221 7.84 17.42 -4.17
C ARG A 221 7.84 18.21 -5.49
N PRO A 222 7.01 17.83 -6.48
CA PRO A 222 6.98 18.50 -7.79
C PRO A 222 6.75 20.02 -7.74
N ASP A 223 5.95 20.50 -6.80
CA ASP A 223 5.67 21.92 -6.53
C ASP A 223 6.90 22.69 -6.02
N GLY A 224 7.77 22.03 -5.24
CA GLY A 224 9.03 22.62 -4.75
C GLY A 224 10.15 22.67 -5.78
N LEU A 225 10.04 21.95 -6.90
CA LEU A 225 11.10 21.84 -7.90
C LEU A 225 11.36 23.15 -8.63
N GLU A 226 10.31 23.91 -8.96
CA GLU A 226 10.46 25.20 -9.65
C GLU A 226 11.18 26.22 -8.77
N GLY A 227 10.80 26.32 -7.48
CA GLY A 227 11.50 27.17 -6.52
C GLY A 227 12.98 26.79 -6.38
N LEU A 228 13.28 25.49 -6.35
CA LEU A 228 14.65 24.99 -6.33
C LEU A 228 15.43 25.36 -7.61
N ARG A 229 14.80 25.23 -8.78
CA ARG A 229 15.38 25.65 -10.07
C ARG A 229 15.73 27.13 -10.08
N GLN A 230 14.81 27.99 -9.63
CA GLN A 230 15.06 29.43 -9.52
C GLN A 230 16.26 29.73 -8.62
N GLN A 231 16.34 29.12 -7.44
CA GLN A 231 17.47 29.29 -6.52
C GLN A 231 18.80 28.79 -7.08
N ALA A 232 18.78 27.68 -7.84
CA ALA A 232 19.99 27.06 -8.38
C ALA A 232 20.51 27.78 -9.63
N LEU A 233 19.62 28.28 -10.50
CA LEU A 233 19.97 28.80 -11.82
C LEU A 233 20.01 30.33 -11.89
N HIS A 234 19.14 31.02 -11.17
CA HIS A 234 18.90 32.46 -11.32
C HIS A 234 19.27 33.29 -10.08
N GLY A 235 19.83 32.67 -9.03
CA GLY A 235 20.30 33.39 -7.85
C GLY A 235 21.45 34.36 -8.17
N GLU A 236 21.39 35.58 -7.63
CA GLU A 236 22.45 36.58 -7.77
C GLU A 236 23.81 36.08 -7.26
N GLN A 237 23.78 35.27 -6.19
CA GLN A 237 24.95 34.65 -5.57
C GLN A 237 25.04 33.15 -5.88
N TYR A 238 26.25 32.60 -5.82
CA TYR A 238 26.48 31.18 -6.01
C TYR A 238 25.85 30.36 -4.87
N ASN A 239 24.73 29.69 -5.15
CA ASN A 239 24.05 28.83 -4.20
C ASN A 239 24.43 27.35 -4.41
N LYS A 240 25.51 26.91 -3.75
CA LYS A 240 25.99 25.52 -3.87
C LYS A 240 24.92 24.49 -3.49
N LYS A 241 24.20 24.72 -2.38
CA LYS A 241 23.21 23.78 -1.84
C LYS A 241 22.05 23.57 -2.82
N ALA A 242 21.54 24.64 -3.43
CA ALA A 242 20.47 24.53 -4.43
C ALA A 242 20.95 23.82 -5.70
N LYS A 243 22.16 24.16 -6.20
CA LYS A 243 22.75 23.51 -7.39
C LYS A 243 23.00 22.02 -7.16
N ASP A 244 23.60 21.64 -6.03
CA ASP A 244 23.83 20.23 -5.67
C ASP A 244 22.50 19.48 -5.56
N ARG A 245 21.50 20.04 -4.86
CA ARG A 245 20.18 19.40 -4.71
C ARG A 245 19.45 19.23 -6.04
N LEU A 246 19.49 20.23 -6.92
CA LEU A 246 18.89 20.16 -8.26
C LEU A 246 19.61 19.13 -9.13
N PHE A 247 20.95 19.10 -9.08
CA PHE A 247 21.74 18.12 -9.82
C PHE A 247 21.48 16.70 -9.35
N GLU A 248 21.50 16.44 -8.05
CA GLU A 248 21.20 15.13 -7.46
C GLU A 248 19.78 14.66 -7.81
N TYR A 249 18.78 15.55 -7.75
CA TYR A 249 17.43 15.26 -8.22
C TYR A 249 17.43 14.84 -9.70
N ALA A 250 18.08 15.61 -10.55
CA ALA A 250 18.15 15.35 -11.99
C ALA A 250 18.80 14.00 -12.30
N LEU A 251 19.84 13.63 -11.54
CA LEU A 251 20.43 12.29 -11.61
C LEU A 251 19.40 11.22 -11.21
N LEU A 252 18.78 11.29 -10.01
CA LEU A 252 17.86 10.26 -9.51
C LEU A 252 16.60 10.04 -10.38
N TYR A 253 16.16 11.10 -11.04
CA TYR A 253 14.91 11.14 -11.81
C TYR A 253 15.11 11.13 -13.33
N ASP A 254 16.34 10.95 -13.81
CA ASP A 254 16.67 10.89 -15.24
C ASP A 254 16.17 12.12 -16.01
N ASP A 255 16.35 13.28 -15.39
CA ASP A 255 16.00 14.57 -15.96
C ASP A 255 17.24 15.23 -16.58
N SER A 256 17.34 15.20 -17.91
CA SER A 256 18.45 15.84 -18.63
C SER A 256 18.39 17.36 -18.64
N VAL A 257 17.22 17.96 -18.41
CA VAL A 257 17.04 19.41 -18.54
C VAL A 257 17.82 20.17 -17.46
N PRO A 258 17.67 19.89 -16.15
CA PRO A 258 18.47 20.57 -15.13
C PRO A 258 19.96 20.32 -15.26
N VAL A 259 20.37 19.14 -15.74
CA VAL A 259 21.79 18.85 -16.00
C VAL A 259 22.35 19.80 -17.06
N ALA A 260 21.62 19.98 -18.18
CA ALA A 260 22.02 20.88 -19.25
C ALA A 260 21.99 22.35 -18.81
N GLU A 261 20.97 22.77 -18.06
CA GLU A 261 20.85 24.13 -17.51
C GLU A 261 22.02 24.45 -16.56
N LEU A 262 22.36 23.53 -15.64
CA LEU A 262 23.49 23.68 -14.74
C LEU A 262 24.83 23.70 -15.50
N ALA A 263 24.98 22.88 -16.53
CA ALA A 263 26.16 22.87 -17.40
C ALA A 263 26.26 24.13 -18.28
N ALA A 264 25.16 24.85 -18.50
CA ALA A 264 25.12 26.11 -19.25
C ALA A 264 25.56 27.33 -18.41
N LEU A 265 25.62 27.20 -17.08
CA LEU A 265 26.12 28.26 -16.21
C LEU A 265 27.59 28.59 -16.48
N ARG A 266 27.95 29.86 -16.37
CA ARG A 266 29.29 30.40 -16.67
C ARG A 266 29.84 31.22 -15.51
N ASP A 267 31.12 31.57 -15.61
CA ASP A 267 31.82 32.48 -14.71
C ASP A 267 31.62 32.13 -13.22
N LYS A 268 31.23 33.12 -12.42
CA LYS A 268 30.99 32.99 -10.97
C LYS A 268 29.86 32.01 -10.62
N GLN A 269 29.05 31.60 -11.61
CA GLN A 269 27.93 30.66 -11.43
C GLN A 269 28.25 29.24 -11.92
N ARG A 270 29.44 29.00 -12.51
CA ARG A 270 29.84 27.72 -13.10
C ARG A 270 29.70 26.57 -12.11
N TYR A 271 29.02 25.50 -12.53
CA TYR A 271 28.81 24.29 -11.73
C TYR A 271 29.57 23.10 -12.33
N ALA A 272 30.75 22.80 -11.78
CA ALA A 272 31.67 21.79 -12.32
C ALA A 272 31.08 20.36 -12.46
N PRO A 273 30.29 19.83 -11.50
CA PRO A 273 29.78 18.46 -11.59
C PRO A 273 28.91 18.18 -12.83
N ALA A 274 28.19 19.18 -13.34
CA ALA A 274 27.33 19.02 -14.52
C ALA A 274 28.09 18.79 -15.84
N HIS A 275 29.42 18.93 -15.85
CA HIS A 275 30.26 18.60 -17.01
C HIS A 275 30.83 17.17 -16.96
N SER A 276 30.64 16.45 -15.85
CA SER A 276 31.11 15.08 -15.69
C SER A 276 30.13 14.08 -16.32
N PRO A 277 30.57 12.87 -16.70
CA PRO A 277 29.67 11.85 -17.22
C PRO A 277 28.54 11.53 -16.22
N VAL A 278 27.28 11.65 -16.68
CA VAL A 278 26.08 11.49 -15.85
C VAL A 278 26.08 10.20 -15.04
N GLU A 279 26.45 9.07 -15.67
CA GLU A 279 26.47 7.77 -14.98
C GLU A 279 27.58 7.66 -13.93
N ALA A 280 28.70 8.37 -14.10
CA ALA A 280 29.75 8.43 -13.08
C ALA A 280 29.28 9.22 -11.86
N GLU A 281 28.64 10.38 -12.08
CA GLU A 281 28.07 11.20 -11.01
C GLU A 281 26.93 10.49 -10.29
N ARG A 282 26.03 9.81 -11.02
CA ARG A 282 24.99 8.96 -10.42
C ARG A 282 25.60 7.90 -9.49
N LYS A 283 26.63 7.18 -9.95
CA LYS A 283 27.30 6.16 -9.14
C LYS A 283 27.93 6.76 -7.88
N ASN A 284 28.52 7.94 -7.99
CA ASN A 284 29.10 8.67 -6.86
C ASN A 284 28.02 9.13 -5.87
N LEU A 285 26.89 9.64 -6.36
CA LEU A 285 25.73 10.02 -5.55
C LEU A 285 25.23 8.81 -4.75
N LEU A 286 24.99 7.67 -5.40
CA LEU A 286 24.51 6.46 -4.72
C LEU A 286 25.48 6.00 -3.62
N ARG A 287 26.79 6.01 -3.90
CA ARG A 287 27.82 5.64 -2.93
C ARG A 287 27.91 6.57 -1.73
N LYS A 288 27.74 7.88 -1.93
CA LYS A 288 27.86 8.89 -0.86
C LYS A 288 26.59 8.95 -0.02
N ARG A 289 25.43 9.02 -0.67
CA ARG A 289 24.15 9.28 -0.01
C ARG A 289 23.45 8.03 0.49
N TYR A 290 23.60 6.93 -0.25
CA TYR A 290 22.93 5.66 0.04
C TYR A 290 23.94 4.55 0.34
N GLN A 291 25.10 4.90 0.93
CA GLN A 291 26.15 3.95 1.28
C GLN A 291 25.63 2.68 2.00
N PRO A 292 24.75 2.77 3.03
CA PRO A 292 24.27 1.56 3.70
C PRO A 292 23.50 0.61 2.77
N TYR A 293 22.79 1.16 1.78
CA TYR A 293 22.07 0.38 0.77
C TYR A 293 23.04 -0.20 -0.27
N VAL A 294 24.01 0.59 -0.74
CA VAL A 294 25.05 0.10 -1.66
C VAL A 294 25.86 -1.06 -1.06
N MET A 295 26.07 -1.04 0.26
CA MET A 295 26.73 -2.12 1.01
C MET A 295 25.77 -3.27 1.40
N ASP A 296 24.48 -3.14 1.09
CA ASP A 296 23.41 -4.06 1.47
C ASP A 296 23.38 -4.36 3.00
N ASN A 297 23.61 -3.31 3.81
CA ASN A 297 23.69 -3.37 5.26
C ASN A 297 22.39 -2.88 5.92
N PHE A 298 21.42 -3.78 6.08
CA PHE A 298 20.13 -3.48 6.69
C PHE A 298 20.23 -2.98 8.15
N ARG A 299 21.31 -3.31 8.87
CA ARG A 299 21.47 -2.91 10.29
C ARG A 299 21.57 -1.39 10.44
N GLU A 300 22.33 -0.74 9.56
CA GLU A 300 22.43 0.73 9.55
C GLU A 300 21.13 1.38 9.07
N VAL A 301 20.46 0.79 8.07
CA VAL A 301 19.13 1.25 7.61
C VAL A 301 18.09 1.14 8.72
N SER A 302 18.17 0.10 9.55
CA SER A 302 17.23 -0.16 10.64
C SER A 302 17.19 0.97 11.67
N VAL A 303 18.30 1.69 11.88
CA VAL A 303 18.34 2.83 12.82
C VAL A 303 17.39 3.93 12.37
N LYS A 304 17.41 4.27 11.07
CA LYS A 304 16.49 5.28 10.50
C LYS A 304 15.06 4.76 10.45
N VAL A 305 14.86 3.49 10.12
CA VAL A 305 13.51 2.89 10.09
C VAL A 305 12.87 2.85 11.48
N LYS A 306 13.64 2.55 12.53
CA LYS A 306 13.16 2.63 13.91
C LYS A 306 12.75 4.05 14.28
N LYS A 307 13.54 5.03 13.86
CA LYS A 307 13.30 6.45 14.18
C LYS A 307 12.14 7.07 13.41
N TYR A 308 12.01 6.77 12.12
CA TYR A 308 11.12 7.50 11.21
C TYR A 308 9.98 6.65 10.61
N GLY A 309 9.95 5.34 10.88
CA GLY A 309 9.01 4.40 10.27
C GLY A 309 9.59 3.65 9.07
N THR A 310 8.88 2.65 8.56
CA THR A 310 9.35 1.79 7.44
C THR A 310 9.30 2.48 6.09
N ASP A 311 8.36 3.42 5.94
CA ASP A 311 8.06 4.10 4.68
C ASP A 311 8.36 5.60 4.74
N PHE A 312 9.26 6.02 5.64
CA PHE A 312 9.72 7.42 5.69
C PHE A 312 10.26 7.85 4.33
N ARG A 313 10.09 9.12 3.99
CA ARG A 313 10.59 9.68 2.73
C ARG A 313 11.89 10.43 2.97
N ASP A 314 12.90 10.18 2.15
CA ASP A 314 14.09 11.03 2.13
C ASP A 314 13.83 12.38 1.43
N GLU A 315 14.83 13.24 1.37
CA GLU A 315 14.74 14.57 0.73
C GLU A 315 14.37 14.53 -0.77
N TYR A 316 14.47 13.36 -1.41
CA TYR A 316 14.13 13.13 -2.81
C TYR A 316 12.86 12.30 -2.98
N ASN A 317 12.05 12.19 -1.93
CA ASN A 317 10.78 11.45 -1.93
C ASN A 317 10.94 9.95 -2.18
N LEU A 318 12.10 9.37 -1.85
CA LEU A 318 12.32 7.93 -1.90
C LEU A 318 12.07 7.30 -0.52
N THR A 319 11.32 6.20 -0.50
CA THR A 319 11.23 5.32 0.69
C THR A 319 12.47 4.45 0.79
N PRO A 320 12.79 3.88 1.96
CA PRO A 320 13.86 2.89 2.10
C PRO A 320 13.77 1.76 1.06
N LEU A 321 12.56 1.28 0.75
CA LEU A 321 12.36 0.21 -0.22
C LEU A 321 12.64 0.66 -1.66
N LEU A 322 12.29 1.91 -2.01
CA LEU A 322 12.66 2.52 -3.29
C LEU A 322 14.19 2.64 -3.43
N VAL A 323 14.89 3.08 -2.37
CA VAL A 323 16.36 3.16 -2.38
C VAL A 323 17.01 1.78 -2.48
N ALA A 324 16.49 0.78 -1.76
CA ALA A 324 16.97 -0.60 -1.86
C ALA A 324 16.81 -1.13 -3.30
N ALA A 325 15.67 -0.86 -3.94
CA ALA A 325 15.43 -1.21 -5.35
C ALA A 325 16.39 -0.50 -6.32
N LEU A 326 16.62 0.80 -6.11
CA LEU A 326 17.53 1.62 -6.92
C LEU A 326 18.98 1.15 -6.83
N THR A 327 19.41 0.62 -5.67
CA THR A 327 20.79 0.22 -5.41
C THR A 327 21.05 -1.28 -5.57
N GLY A 328 20.00 -2.11 -5.70
CA GLY A 328 20.12 -3.57 -5.76
C GLY A 328 20.37 -4.23 -4.39
N ALA A 329 19.98 -3.58 -3.29
CA ALA A 329 20.23 -4.02 -1.92
C ALA A 329 19.23 -5.12 -1.47
N ALA A 330 19.47 -6.36 -1.88
CA ALA A 330 18.50 -7.46 -1.69
C ALA A 330 18.24 -7.84 -0.24
N LYS A 331 19.28 -7.88 0.60
CA LYS A 331 19.10 -8.19 2.02
C LYS A 331 18.32 -7.09 2.72
N THR A 332 18.61 -5.85 2.35
CA THR A 332 17.90 -4.68 2.85
C THR A 332 16.45 -4.66 2.39
N ALA A 333 16.18 -4.96 1.12
CA ALA A 333 14.83 -5.06 0.59
C ALA A 333 14.02 -6.16 1.29
N ALA A 334 14.60 -7.35 1.49
CA ALA A 334 13.97 -8.44 2.23
C ALA A 334 13.58 -8.02 3.65
N TRP A 335 14.55 -7.46 4.39
CA TRP A 335 14.32 -6.98 5.75
C TRP A 335 13.24 -5.90 5.82
N LEU A 336 13.24 -4.95 4.87
CA LEU A 336 12.22 -3.91 4.78
C LEU A 336 10.83 -4.50 4.50
N THR A 337 10.71 -5.45 3.56
CA THR A 337 9.44 -6.11 3.25
C THR A 337 8.91 -6.92 4.44
N GLU A 338 9.78 -7.66 5.15
CA GLU A 338 9.45 -8.36 6.39
C GLU A 338 8.97 -7.40 7.49
N ASN A 339 9.62 -6.23 7.60
CA ASN A 339 9.24 -5.20 8.57
C ASN A 339 8.06 -4.33 8.12
N GLY A 340 7.51 -4.62 6.95
CA GLY A 340 6.26 -4.03 6.55
C GLY A 340 6.37 -2.82 5.63
N ALA A 341 7.43 -2.68 4.85
CA ALA A 341 7.52 -1.63 3.83
C ALA A 341 6.45 -1.80 2.75
N ASP A 342 5.92 -0.67 2.27
CA ASP A 342 4.92 -0.62 1.21
C ASP A 342 5.56 -0.78 -0.18
N LYS A 343 5.29 -1.93 -0.80
CA LYS A 343 5.71 -2.27 -2.17
C LYS A 343 4.95 -1.50 -3.26
N THR A 344 3.89 -0.77 -2.90
CA THR A 344 3.12 0.11 -3.81
C THR A 344 3.49 1.58 -3.68
N ALA A 345 4.32 1.95 -2.69
CA ALA A 345 4.79 3.30 -2.51
C ALA A 345 5.51 3.80 -3.76
N ALA A 346 5.09 4.98 -4.24
CA ALA A 346 5.60 5.56 -5.48
C ALA A 346 6.44 6.82 -5.20
N ASP A 347 7.52 7.02 -5.96
CA ASP A 347 8.35 8.24 -5.92
C ASP A 347 7.68 9.44 -6.62
N SER A 348 8.39 10.56 -6.78
CA SER A 348 7.83 11.79 -7.40
C SER A 348 7.41 11.64 -8.87
N LEU A 349 7.81 10.57 -9.57
CA LEU A 349 7.35 10.27 -10.94
C LEU A 349 6.27 9.19 -10.98
N GLY A 350 5.90 8.59 -9.84
CA GLY A 350 4.99 7.46 -9.81
C GLY A 350 5.70 6.10 -9.94
N ARG A 351 7.03 6.04 -9.84
CA ARG A 351 7.79 4.78 -9.95
C ARG A 351 7.71 4.01 -8.63
N THR A 352 7.41 2.73 -8.70
CA THR A 352 7.35 1.80 -7.57
C THR A 352 8.72 1.13 -7.38
N PRO A 353 8.94 0.38 -6.29
CA PRO A 353 10.16 -0.39 -6.12
C PRO A 353 10.43 -1.33 -7.30
N LEU A 354 9.39 -1.98 -7.85
CA LEU A 354 9.55 -2.83 -9.03
C LEU A 354 10.04 -2.04 -10.25
N HIS A 355 9.52 -0.83 -10.49
CA HIS A 355 10.00 0.02 -11.58
C HIS A 355 11.49 0.39 -11.41
N LEU A 356 11.91 0.80 -10.21
CA LEU A 356 13.31 1.15 -9.94
C LEU A 356 14.25 -0.06 -10.07
N PHE A 357 13.81 -1.25 -9.64
CA PHE A 357 14.55 -2.49 -9.86
C PHE A 357 14.75 -2.77 -11.35
N LEU A 358 13.70 -2.60 -12.17
CA LEU A 358 13.78 -2.83 -13.61
C LEU A 358 14.71 -1.82 -14.30
N VAL A 359 14.71 -0.55 -13.87
CA VAL A 359 15.69 0.45 -14.30
C VAL A 359 17.11 0.02 -13.92
N GLN A 360 17.31 -0.39 -12.66
CA GLN A 360 18.62 -0.80 -12.16
C GLN A 360 19.17 -2.02 -12.92
N ARG A 361 18.31 -3.01 -13.19
CA ARG A 361 18.64 -4.17 -14.02
C ARG A 361 18.95 -3.78 -15.47
N PHE A 362 18.23 -2.82 -16.04
CA PHE A 362 18.48 -2.35 -17.40
C PHE A 362 19.83 -1.63 -17.52
N ARG A 363 20.20 -0.82 -16.52
CA ARG A 363 21.46 -0.07 -16.49
C ARG A 363 22.66 -0.92 -16.13
N SER A 364 22.52 -1.73 -15.07
CA SER A 364 23.62 -2.46 -14.44
C SER A 364 23.18 -3.90 -14.11
N PRO A 365 22.94 -4.74 -15.12
CA PRO A 365 22.41 -6.10 -14.92
C PRO A 365 23.29 -6.96 -14.00
N ALA A 366 24.61 -6.74 -14.02
CA ALA A 366 25.57 -7.44 -13.17
C ALA A 366 25.33 -7.25 -11.66
N LEU A 367 24.75 -6.12 -11.24
CA LEU A 367 24.53 -5.83 -9.80
C LEU A 367 23.39 -6.65 -9.18
N VAL A 368 22.51 -7.21 -10.00
CA VAL A 368 21.34 -7.95 -9.54
C VAL A 368 21.27 -9.37 -10.13
N ALA A 369 22.28 -9.79 -10.88
CA ALA A 369 22.26 -11.01 -11.68
C ALA A 369 21.98 -12.27 -10.85
N ASP A 370 22.62 -12.39 -9.69
CA ASP A 370 22.52 -13.52 -8.75
C ASP A 370 21.30 -13.44 -7.82
N LYS A 371 20.57 -12.32 -7.83
CA LYS A 371 19.49 -12.02 -6.88
C LYS A 371 18.14 -11.75 -7.54
N GLN A 372 18.03 -11.86 -8.87
CA GLN A 372 16.85 -11.45 -9.62
C GLN A 372 15.55 -12.10 -9.13
N GLU A 373 15.59 -13.39 -8.83
CA GLU A 373 14.42 -14.16 -8.38
C GLU A 373 13.93 -13.68 -7.01
N ALA A 374 14.82 -13.65 -6.03
CA ALA A 374 14.50 -13.17 -4.69
C ALA A 374 13.98 -11.73 -4.74
N PHE A 375 14.65 -10.86 -5.49
CA PHE A 375 14.30 -9.44 -5.58
C PHE A 375 12.97 -9.22 -6.29
N TYR A 376 12.73 -9.91 -7.40
CA TYR A 376 11.46 -9.82 -8.12
C TYR A 376 10.30 -10.34 -7.26
N ALA A 377 10.49 -11.45 -6.54
CA ALA A 377 9.49 -12.00 -5.64
C ALA A 377 9.11 -11.03 -4.51
N LEU A 378 10.09 -10.31 -3.95
CA LEU A 378 9.87 -9.31 -2.90
C LEU A 378 9.11 -8.08 -3.41
N LEU A 379 9.45 -7.59 -4.60
CA LEU A 379 8.97 -6.30 -5.09
C LEU A 379 7.72 -6.38 -5.96
N ARG A 380 7.40 -7.53 -6.54
CA ARG A 380 6.20 -7.66 -7.38
C ARG A 380 4.93 -7.43 -6.56
N THR A 381 4.00 -6.72 -7.16
CA THR A 381 2.62 -6.61 -6.70
C THR A 381 1.78 -7.76 -7.27
N ASP A 382 0.56 -7.96 -6.77
CA ASP A 382 -0.32 -9.02 -7.29
C ASP A 382 -0.89 -8.69 -8.67
N SER A 383 -0.96 -7.40 -8.99
CA SER A 383 -1.43 -6.92 -10.28
C SER A 383 -0.91 -5.52 -10.62
N LEU A 384 -0.88 -5.22 -11.91
CA LEU A 384 -0.76 -3.87 -12.45
C LEU A 384 -2.17 -3.34 -12.77
N SER A 385 -2.53 -2.22 -12.16
CA SER A 385 -3.81 -1.55 -12.38
C SER A 385 -3.61 -0.38 -13.34
N LEU A 386 -4.33 -0.40 -14.45
CA LEU A 386 -4.33 0.62 -15.49
C LEU A 386 -5.75 1.14 -15.71
N ARG A 387 -5.86 2.35 -16.26
CA ARG A 387 -7.13 2.95 -16.67
C ARG A 387 -7.00 3.55 -18.06
N LEU A 388 -8.01 3.33 -18.89
CA LEU A 388 -8.13 3.89 -20.24
C LEU A 388 -9.53 4.47 -20.41
N GLY A 389 -9.65 5.81 -20.35
CA GLY A 389 -10.95 6.46 -20.21
C GLY A 389 -11.70 5.93 -18.98
N GLU A 390 -12.93 5.46 -19.18
CA GLU A 390 -13.76 4.87 -18.13
C GLU A 390 -13.44 3.40 -17.82
N HIS A 391 -12.54 2.76 -18.58
CA HIS A 391 -12.25 1.33 -18.44
C HIS A 391 -11.10 1.07 -17.47
N LEU A 392 -11.36 0.26 -16.44
CA LEU A 392 -10.35 -0.27 -15.54
C LEU A 392 -9.76 -1.58 -16.10
N ILE A 393 -8.43 -1.66 -16.16
CA ILE A 393 -7.70 -2.83 -16.63
C ILE A 393 -6.83 -3.34 -15.48
N LYS A 394 -6.98 -4.62 -15.11
CA LYS A 394 -6.18 -5.26 -14.06
C LYS A 394 -5.42 -6.45 -14.62
N ILE A 395 -4.09 -6.36 -14.61
CA ILE A 395 -3.20 -7.40 -15.14
C ILE A 395 -2.54 -8.13 -13.98
N GLY A 396 -2.93 -9.37 -13.72
CA GLY A 396 -2.34 -10.18 -12.65
C GLY A 396 -0.87 -10.54 -12.92
N ALA A 397 -0.07 -10.65 -11.86
CA ALA A 397 1.38 -10.90 -11.94
C ALA A 397 1.79 -12.23 -12.60
N HIS A 398 0.86 -13.19 -12.71
CA HIS A 398 1.08 -14.47 -13.40
C HIS A 398 1.10 -14.34 -14.94
N LYS A 399 0.60 -13.20 -15.48
CA LYS A 399 0.58 -12.90 -16.91
C LYS A 399 1.90 -12.25 -17.34
N VAL A 400 2.41 -12.61 -18.50
CA VAL A 400 3.63 -12.00 -19.07
C VAL A 400 3.43 -10.50 -19.35
N GLU A 401 2.21 -10.09 -19.67
CA GLU A 401 1.82 -8.69 -19.87
C GLU A 401 2.19 -7.84 -18.66
N TYR A 402 2.08 -8.37 -17.44
CA TYR A 402 2.45 -7.66 -16.22
C TYR A 402 3.92 -7.24 -16.28
N LEU A 403 4.80 -8.21 -16.53
CA LEU A 403 6.25 -7.96 -16.53
C LEU A 403 6.66 -7.06 -17.71
N VAL A 404 6.14 -7.31 -18.90
CA VAL A 404 6.45 -6.50 -20.10
C VAL A 404 5.92 -5.07 -19.96
N ALA A 405 4.73 -4.87 -19.40
CA ALA A 405 4.19 -3.53 -19.16
C ALA A 405 5.02 -2.77 -18.12
N ASN A 406 5.33 -3.39 -16.96
CA ASN A 406 6.19 -2.76 -15.94
C ASN A 406 7.60 -2.45 -16.49
N PHE A 407 8.15 -3.31 -17.35
CA PHE A 407 9.42 -3.06 -18.03
C PHE A 407 9.35 -1.81 -18.90
N LEU A 408 8.38 -1.73 -19.81
CA LEU A 408 8.27 -0.56 -20.68
C LEU A 408 7.93 0.70 -19.90
N LEU A 409 7.12 0.60 -18.84
CA LEU A 409 6.84 1.72 -17.93
C LEU A 409 8.11 2.27 -17.28
N ALA A 410 9.05 1.38 -16.95
CA ALA A 410 10.30 1.74 -16.29
C ALA A 410 11.39 2.20 -17.26
N THR A 411 11.48 1.61 -18.47
CA THR A 411 12.72 1.72 -19.27
C THR A 411 12.51 2.16 -20.72
N GLN A 412 11.28 2.38 -21.20
CA GLN A 412 11.06 2.71 -22.62
C GLN A 412 11.87 3.92 -23.06
N MET A 413 11.82 5.04 -22.33
CA MET A 413 12.56 6.24 -22.73
C MET A 413 14.08 6.05 -22.67
N LEU A 414 14.59 5.29 -21.70
CA LEU A 414 16.02 4.93 -21.61
C LEU A 414 16.46 4.07 -22.81
N LEU A 415 15.63 3.09 -23.19
CA LEU A 415 15.85 2.26 -24.36
C LEU A 415 15.86 3.08 -25.65
N LEU A 416 14.88 3.96 -25.84
CA LEU A 416 14.78 4.81 -27.03
C LEU A 416 15.97 5.78 -27.12
N GLN A 417 16.42 6.32 -25.99
CA GLN A 417 17.60 7.19 -25.95
C GLN A 417 18.86 6.45 -26.37
N ARG A 418 19.04 5.22 -25.85
CA ARG A 418 20.15 4.35 -26.25
C ARG A 418 20.11 4.03 -27.75
N LYS A 419 18.95 3.65 -28.29
CA LYS A 419 18.80 3.38 -29.74
C LYS A 419 19.11 4.62 -30.57
N LEU A 420 18.70 5.81 -30.12
CA LEU A 420 19.02 7.07 -30.79
C LEU A 420 20.53 7.35 -30.79
N GLN A 421 21.23 7.07 -29.70
CA GLN A 421 22.68 7.18 -29.63
C GLN A 421 23.40 6.18 -30.55
N GLU A 422 22.92 4.94 -30.61
CA GLU A 422 23.53 3.86 -31.40
C GLU A 422 23.24 3.99 -32.91
N SER A 423 22.02 4.42 -33.29
CA SER A 423 21.52 4.37 -34.67
C SER A 423 21.17 5.75 -35.25
N GLY A 424 21.35 6.83 -34.49
CA GLY A 424 21.09 8.20 -34.94
C GLY A 424 19.65 8.41 -35.45
N PRO A 425 19.45 9.25 -36.47
CA PRO A 425 18.12 9.56 -37.02
C PRO A 425 17.32 8.35 -37.50
N TRP A 426 17.95 7.20 -37.72
CA TRP A 426 17.27 5.98 -38.17
C TRP A 426 16.76 5.09 -37.03
N ALA A 427 17.01 5.49 -35.78
CA ALA A 427 16.53 4.76 -34.61
C ALA A 427 15.01 4.54 -34.66
N GLY A 428 14.62 3.28 -34.49
CA GLY A 428 13.24 2.84 -34.36
C GLY A 428 12.69 2.99 -32.95
N TYR A 429 11.45 2.51 -32.75
CA TYR A 429 10.83 2.44 -31.43
C TYR A 429 11.13 1.10 -30.73
N VAL A 430 10.27 0.68 -29.78
CA VAL A 430 10.42 -0.61 -29.09
C VAL A 430 10.09 -1.74 -30.06
N GLU A 431 11.00 -2.68 -30.22
CA GLU A 431 10.83 -3.86 -31.07
C GLU A 431 10.67 -5.12 -30.22
N ALA A 432 10.14 -6.19 -30.82
CA ALA A 432 10.08 -7.48 -30.14
C ALA A 432 11.46 -8.00 -29.71
N GLU A 433 12.55 -7.51 -30.33
CA GLU A 433 13.92 -7.86 -29.95
C GLU A 433 14.31 -7.24 -28.63
N ASP A 434 13.89 -6.00 -28.39
CA ASP A 434 14.17 -5.32 -27.14
C ASP A 434 13.48 -6.05 -25.98
N VAL A 435 12.23 -6.48 -26.19
CA VAL A 435 11.46 -7.28 -25.23
C VAL A 435 12.07 -8.66 -25.04
N GLU A 436 12.49 -9.33 -26.12
CA GLU A 436 13.15 -10.63 -26.06
C GLU A 436 14.46 -10.56 -25.28
N ARG A 437 15.32 -9.58 -25.57
CA ARG A 437 16.59 -9.35 -24.87
C ARG A 437 16.35 -9.11 -23.38
N PHE A 438 15.30 -8.36 -23.04
CA PHE A 438 14.90 -8.14 -21.66
C PHE A 438 14.46 -9.44 -20.95
N LEU A 439 13.54 -10.20 -21.56
CA LEU A 439 12.98 -11.43 -21.00
C LEU A 439 14.02 -12.57 -20.89
N ARG A 440 14.94 -12.68 -21.87
CA ARG A 440 16.02 -13.67 -21.85
C ARG A 440 16.91 -13.58 -20.62
N GLY A 441 17.11 -12.39 -20.07
CA GLY A 441 17.94 -12.22 -18.89
C GLY A 441 17.28 -12.63 -17.56
N PHE A 442 16.02 -13.10 -17.56
CA PHE A 442 15.36 -13.58 -16.34
C PHE A 442 15.46 -15.11 -16.21
N PRO A 443 15.59 -15.62 -14.97
CA PRO A 443 15.52 -17.05 -14.68
C PRO A 443 14.14 -17.64 -15.03
N GLU A 444 14.11 -18.95 -15.30
CA GLU A 444 12.90 -19.70 -15.67
C GLU A 444 11.79 -19.60 -14.62
N ALA A 445 12.16 -19.50 -13.34
CA ALA A 445 11.24 -19.30 -12.21
C ALA A 445 10.38 -18.03 -12.33
N ILE A 446 10.86 -17.00 -13.03
CA ILE A 446 10.11 -15.75 -13.26
C ILE A 446 9.40 -15.78 -14.61
N VAL A 447 10.13 -16.15 -15.66
CA VAL A 447 9.63 -16.20 -17.03
C VAL A 447 9.97 -17.57 -17.61
N PRO A 448 8.98 -18.44 -17.87
CA PRO A 448 9.21 -19.70 -18.57
C PRO A 448 9.82 -19.48 -19.96
N ASP A 449 10.69 -20.39 -20.40
CA ASP A 449 11.47 -20.20 -21.63
C ASP A 449 10.62 -20.02 -22.89
N PHE A 450 9.51 -20.74 -23.03
CA PHE A 450 8.60 -20.58 -24.17
C PHE A 450 8.00 -19.16 -24.27
N ARG A 451 7.93 -18.41 -23.15
CA ARG A 451 7.46 -17.01 -23.14
C ARG A 451 8.53 -16.01 -23.56
N LYS A 452 9.80 -16.44 -23.63
CA LYS A 452 10.95 -15.65 -24.09
C LYS A 452 11.11 -15.73 -25.61
N GLU A 453 10.48 -16.71 -26.27
CA GLU A 453 10.58 -16.90 -27.70
C GLU A 453 10.01 -15.73 -28.50
N ARG A 454 10.72 -15.34 -29.57
CA ARG A 454 10.30 -14.26 -30.48
C ARG A 454 8.87 -14.45 -31.01
N LYS A 455 8.48 -15.69 -31.33
CA LYS A 455 7.13 -16.01 -31.83
C LYS A 455 6.05 -15.64 -30.80
N TYR A 456 6.28 -16.01 -29.54
CA TYR A 456 5.37 -15.69 -28.44
C TYR A 456 5.27 -14.18 -28.21
N ILE A 457 6.43 -13.50 -28.19
CA ILE A 457 6.50 -12.05 -27.98
C ILE A 457 5.79 -11.29 -29.10
N ASN A 458 5.97 -11.67 -30.37
CA ASN A 458 5.26 -11.07 -31.49
C ASN A 458 3.73 -11.19 -31.33
N ALA A 459 3.24 -12.36 -30.92
CA ALA A 459 1.82 -12.57 -30.65
C ALA A 459 1.32 -11.74 -29.45
N LEU A 460 2.11 -11.63 -28.39
CA LEU A 460 1.83 -10.82 -27.20
C LEU A 460 1.69 -9.33 -27.55
N MET A 461 2.62 -8.79 -28.34
CA MET A 461 2.58 -7.40 -28.78
C MET A 461 1.37 -7.18 -29.68
N ALA A 462 1.16 -8.06 -30.66
CA ALA A 462 0.06 -7.91 -31.62
C ALA A 462 -1.34 -7.96 -31.00
N ARG A 463 -1.59 -8.88 -30.06
CA ARG A 463 -2.92 -9.03 -29.46
C ARG A 463 -3.33 -7.84 -28.59
N ASN A 464 -2.35 -7.13 -28.02
CA ASN A 464 -2.54 -6.03 -27.08
C ASN A 464 -2.41 -4.63 -27.72
N GLU A 465 -2.45 -4.54 -29.06
CA GLU A 465 -2.46 -3.26 -29.78
C GLU A 465 -3.76 -2.50 -29.58
N VAL A 466 -3.70 -1.16 -29.57
CA VAL A 466 -4.90 -0.32 -29.41
C VAL A 466 -5.99 -0.62 -30.46
N ASP A 467 -5.58 -0.97 -31.68
CA ASP A 467 -6.48 -1.26 -32.81
C ASP A 467 -6.82 -2.75 -32.97
N SER A 468 -6.30 -3.63 -32.09
CA SER A 468 -6.57 -5.07 -32.15
C SER A 468 -8.02 -5.38 -31.76
N LYS A 469 -8.68 -6.21 -32.59
CA LYS A 469 -10.05 -6.70 -32.36
C LYS A 469 -10.13 -7.98 -31.53
N GLN A 470 -8.99 -8.46 -31.02
CA GLN A 470 -8.94 -9.69 -30.22
C GLN A 470 -9.77 -9.54 -28.93
N PRO A 471 -10.52 -10.59 -28.52
CA PRO A 471 -11.11 -10.65 -27.19
C PRO A 471 -10.02 -10.49 -26.10
N TYR A 472 -10.35 -9.82 -24.99
CA TYR A 472 -9.44 -9.58 -23.86
C TYR A 472 -8.19 -8.72 -24.19
N ASN A 473 -8.27 -7.88 -25.22
CA ASN A 473 -7.24 -6.89 -25.54
C ASN A 473 -7.18 -5.77 -24.47
N HIS A 474 -6.03 -5.59 -23.81
CA HIS A 474 -5.80 -4.53 -22.84
C HIS A 474 -5.35 -3.19 -23.44
N LYS A 475 -5.19 -3.09 -24.76
CA LYS A 475 -4.79 -1.87 -25.51
C LYS A 475 -3.53 -1.20 -24.95
N LEU A 476 -2.52 -2.02 -24.67
CA LEU A 476 -1.29 -1.62 -23.98
C LEU A 476 -0.33 -0.85 -24.88
N TRP A 477 -0.31 -1.15 -26.17
CA TRP A 477 0.71 -0.63 -27.08
C TRP A 477 0.11 0.00 -28.33
N VAL A 478 0.72 1.11 -28.77
CA VAL A 478 0.48 1.69 -30.10
C VAL A 478 1.55 1.18 -31.04
N ARG A 479 1.15 0.49 -32.12
CA ARG A 479 2.05 0.13 -33.21
C ARG A 479 2.26 1.34 -34.12
N LEU A 480 3.49 1.84 -34.19
CA LEU A 480 3.83 3.01 -35.01
C LEU A 480 4.38 2.60 -36.38
N ARG A 481 5.14 1.51 -36.45
CA ARG A 481 5.62 0.90 -37.70
C ARG A 481 5.55 -0.61 -37.58
N ASN A 482 5.78 -1.33 -38.68
CA ASN A 482 5.80 -2.79 -38.64
C ASN A 482 6.79 -3.29 -37.58
N GLY A 483 6.29 -4.00 -36.58
CA GLY A 483 7.09 -4.53 -35.46
C GLY A 483 7.63 -3.48 -34.47
N GLN A 484 7.23 -2.21 -34.56
CA GLN A 484 7.71 -1.13 -33.70
C GLN A 484 6.56 -0.49 -32.90
N TYR A 485 6.74 -0.44 -31.59
CA TYR A 485 5.70 -0.12 -30.62
C TYR A 485 6.15 0.97 -29.64
N VAL A 486 5.16 1.62 -29.04
CA VAL A 486 5.30 2.40 -27.80
C VAL A 486 4.15 2.04 -26.86
N LEU A 487 4.34 2.24 -25.57
CA LEU A 487 3.24 2.22 -24.60
C LEU A 487 2.15 3.20 -25.04
N ASN A 488 0.89 2.80 -24.89
CA ASN A 488 -0.24 3.64 -25.24
C ASN A 488 -0.26 4.91 -24.36
N PRO A 489 -0.08 6.12 -24.95
CA PRO A 489 -0.04 7.37 -24.18
C PRO A 489 -1.32 7.71 -23.42
N ASP A 490 -2.44 7.13 -23.83
CA ASP A 490 -3.75 7.38 -23.24
C ASP A 490 -3.97 6.58 -21.93
N LEU A 491 -3.01 5.72 -21.56
CA LEU A 491 -3.07 4.94 -20.33
C LEU A 491 -2.70 5.78 -19.10
N LEU A 492 -3.45 5.53 -18.03
CA LEU A 492 -3.12 5.92 -16.67
C LEU A 492 -2.74 4.65 -15.87
N VAL A 493 -1.79 4.76 -14.96
CA VAL A 493 -1.38 3.70 -14.03
C VAL A 493 -1.71 4.11 -12.61
N ALA A 494 -2.18 3.17 -11.80
CA ALA A 494 -2.39 3.42 -10.38
C ALA A 494 -1.03 3.45 -9.66
N ALA A 495 -0.66 4.60 -9.09
CA ALA A 495 0.59 4.79 -8.35
C ALA A 495 0.38 5.78 -7.21
N GLY A 496 0.82 5.44 -6.00
CA GLY A 496 0.72 6.35 -4.84
C GLY A 496 -0.71 6.76 -4.45
N GLY A 497 -1.71 5.92 -4.74
CA GLY A 497 -3.13 6.22 -4.49
C GLY A 497 -3.81 7.05 -5.58
N GLU A 498 -3.09 7.44 -6.63
CA GLU A 498 -3.60 8.28 -7.73
C GLU A 498 -3.50 7.57 -9.09
N TRP A 499 -4.23 8.10 -10.08
CA TRP A 499 -4.11 7.71 -11.48
C TRP A 499 -3.13 8.62 -12.20
N VAL A 500 -1.97 8.08 -12.55
CA VAL A 500 -0.86 8.83 -13.13
C VAL A 500 -0.69 8.50 -14.61
N PRO A 501 -0.49 9.49 -15.51
CA PRO A 501 -0.16 9.21 -16.90
C PRO A 501 1.10 8.35 -17.05
N VAL A 502 1.06 7.32 -17.89
CA VAL A 502 2.18 6.37 -18.03
C VAL A 502 3.49 7.04 -18.45
N TYR A 503 3.41 8.15 -19.18
CA TYR A 503 4.60 8.93 -19.58
C TYR A 503 5.15 9.83 -18.48
N ARG A 504 4.42 10.08 -17.38
CA ARG A 504 4.98 10.75 -16.20
C ARG A 504 6.03 9.89 -15.51
N LEU A 505 5.81 8.58 -15.43
CA LEU A 505 6.77 7.62 -14.84
C LEU A 505 8.13 7.64 -15.55
N MET A 506 8.14 8.02 -16.82
CA MET A 506 9.33 8.13 -17.67
C MET A 506 9.86 9.57 -17.76
N ASN A 507 9.31 10.49 -16.97
CA ASN A 507 9.55 11.92 -17.04
C ASN A 507 9.41 12.48 -18.48
N ALA A 508 8.40 12.03 -19.22
CA ALA A 508 8.26 12.30 -20.65
C ALA A 508 6.82 12.68 -21.05
N GLU A 509 6.08 13.35 -20.17
CA GLU A 509 4.79 13.94 -20.55
C GLU A 509 4.98 14.99 -21.65
N PRO A 510 4.06 15.15 -22.61
CA PRO A 510 4.21 16.12 -23.70
C PRO A 510 4.51 17.54 -23.21
N ALA A 511 3.83 17.98 -22.15
CA ALA A 511 4.00 19.31 -21.57
C ALA A 511 5.41 19.51 -20.96
N SER A 512 5.93 18.53 -20.23
CA SER A 512 7.28 18.60 -19.64
C SER A 512 8.40 18.31 -20.65
N SER A 513 8.07 17.71 -21.78
CA SER A 513 9.03 17.30 -22.81
C SER A 513 9.52 18.44 -23.70
N ALA A 514 8.86 19.61 -23.68
CA ALA A 514 9.19 20.72 -24.58
C ALA A 514 10.62 21.26 -24.38
N ALA A 515 11.12 21.26 -23.14
CA ALA A 515 12.45 21.72 -22.79
C ALA A 515 13.55 20.65 -23.00
N ASP A 516 13.16 19.39 -23.23
CA ASP A 516 14.08 18.28 -23.45
C ASP A 516 14.15 17.93 -24.95
N PRO A 517 15.29 18.15 -25.62
CA PRO A 517 15.41 17.92 -27.06
C PRO A 517 15.08 16.48 -27.48
N PHE A 518 15.45 15.49 -26.65
CA PHE A 518 15.20 14.09 -26.95
C PHE A 518 13.72 13.75 -26.81
N LYS A 519 13.07 14.17 -25.72
CA LYS A 519 11.65 13.88 -25.48
C LYS A 519 10.75 14.67 -26.44
N SER A 520 11.11 15.92 -26.77
CA SER A 520 10.44 16.72 -27.80
C SER A 520 10.52 16.05 -29.17
N LEU A 521 11.70 15.56 -29.55
CA LEU A 521 11.88 14.78 -30.78
C LEU A 521 11.03 13.51 -30.78
N PHE A 522 10.97 12.78 -29.66
CA PHE A 522 10.12 11.60 -29.52
C PHE A 522 8.66 11.91 -29.84
N TRP A 523 8.07 12.92 -29.19
CA TRP A 523 6.66 13.28 -29.40
C TRP A 523 6.38 13.80 -30.80
N THR A 524 7.31 14.56 -31.39
CA THR A 524 7.22 15.01 -32.78
C THR A 524 7.17 13.82 -33.74
N ARG A 525 8.09 12.85 -33.58
CA ARG A 525 8.12 11.64 -34.43
C ARG A 525 6.88 10.77 -34.20
N TYR A 526 6.42 10.65 -32.95
CA TYR A 526 5.21 9.93 -32.59
C TYR A 526 3.98 10.52 -33.30
N GLY A 527 3.75 11.83 -33.18
CA GLY A 527 2.62 12.53 -33.79
C GLY A 527 2.59 12.38 -35.30
N ASN A 528 3.73 12.66 -35.96
CA ASN A 528 3.87 12.52 -37.41
C ASN A 528 3.57 11.09 -37.88
N THR A 529 4.12 10.09 -37.20
CA THR A 529 3.91 8.68 -37.58
C THR A 529 2.46 8.25 -37.37
N ARG A 530 1.83 8.66 -36.27
CA ARG A 530 0.41 8.34 -35.98
C ARG A 530 -0.52 8.96 -37.02
N GLN A 531 -0.28 10.21 -37.40
CA GLN A 531 -1.08 10.90 -38.42
C GLN A 531 -0.96 10.22 -39.79
N ILE A 532 0.25 9.84 -40.20
CA ILE A 532 0.49 9.10 -41.45
C ILE A 532 -0.27 7.77 -41.44
N ASN A 533 -0.20 7.01 -40.35
CA ASN A 533 -0.90 5.72 -40.22
C ASN A 533 -2.42 5.87 -40.31
N GLN A 534 -2.99 6.90 -39.68
CA GLN A 534 -4.42 7.20 -39.76
C GLN A 534 -4.86 7.54 -41.19
N GLN A 535 -4.07 8.33 -41.93
CA GLN A 535 -4.33 8.65 -43.33
C GLN A 535 -4.27 7.40 -44.23
N ILE A 536 -3.30 6.52 -44.02
CA ILE A 536 -3.18 5.25 -44.76
C ILE A 536 -4.39 4.35 -44.48
N ALA A 537 -4.81 4.24 -43.21
CA ALA A 537 -5.98 3.45 -42.82
C ALA A 537 -7.28 3.99 -43.44
N ALA A 538 -7.47 5.32 -43.42
CA ALA A 538 -8.63 5.97 -44.04
C ALA A 538 -8.68 5.72 -45.56
N LYS A 539 -7.54 5.83 -46.26
CA LYS A 539 -7.46 5.51 -47.70
C LYS A 539 -7.77 4.05 -48.00
N LYS A 540 -7.32 3.10 -47.17
CA LYS A 540 -7.64 1.67 -47.31
C LYS A 540 -9.14 1.39 -47.12
N GLN A 541 -9.76 2.02 -46.13
CA GLN A 541 -11.21 1.88 -45.90
C GLN A 541 -12.02 2.47 -47.05
N ALA A 542 -11.64 3.64 -47.58
CA ALA A 542 -12.28 4.26 -48.73
C ALA A 542 -12.20 3.34 -49.97
N LYS A 543 -11.03 2.73 -50.24
CA LYS A 543 -10.84 1.77 -51.35
C LYS A 543 -11.57 0.44 -51.18
N SER A 544 -11.92 0.03 -49.96
CA SER A 544 -12.72 -1.19 -49.73
C SER A 544 -14.22 -0.97 -49.85
N LYS A 545 -14.64 0.32 -49.87
CA LYS A 545 -16.05 0.74 -49.98
C LYS A 545 -16.43 1.16 -51.41
N SER A 546 -15.44 1.52 -52.24
CA SER A 546 -15.56 1.64 -53.70
C SER A 546 -15.36 0.30 -54.37
#